data_AF-A0A8S2TPS4-F1
#
_entry.id   AF-A0A8S2TPS4-F1
#
_cell.length_a   1.000
_cell.length_b   1.000
_cell.length_c   1.000
_cell.angle_alpha   90.00
_cell.angle_beta   90.00
_cell.angle_gamma   90.00
#
_symmetry.space_group_name_H-M   'P 1'
#
loop_
_entity.id
_entity.type
_entity.pdbx_description
1 polymer ?
#
loop_
_entity_poly.entity_id
_entity_poly.type
_entity_poly.pdbx_seq_one_letter_code
_entity_poly.pdbx_strand_id
1 'polypeptide(L)'
;DPHPFHPPVIKRDEAFNIPLLEAADVCVKAEKGIYRLYIPDDTKRWVQVDYPVVDRNQFIDDYTLLSAMITDGPLKSFCYRRLQYLKSRFEL
;
A
#
# COMPACT_ATOMS: atom_id res chain seq x y z
N ASP A 1 -8.79 43.71 3.86
CA ASP A 1 -9.53 42.47 3.60
C ASP A 1 -8.59 41.29 3.45
N PRO A 2 -8.72 40.19 4.21
CA PRO A 2 -7.83 39.04 4.10
C PRO A 2 -8.24 38.18 2.89
N HIS A 3 -7.25 37.79 2.07
CA HIS A 3 -7.41 37.01 0.84
C HIS A 3 -8.02 35.59 1.09
N PRO A 4 -8.81 35.05 0.13
CA PRO A 4 -9.69 33.88 0.30
C PRO A 4 -9.01 32.50 0.33
N PHE A 5 -7.67 32.44 0.37
CA PHE A 5 -6.90 31.18 0.28
C PHE A 5 -6.01 30.91 1.51
N HIS A 6 -6.38 31.42 2.68
CA HIS A 6 -5.73 30.95 3.90
C HIS A 6 -6.32 29.58 4.28
N PRO A 7 -5.49 28.54 4.47
CA PRO A 7 -5.97 27.31 5.09
C PRO A 7 -6.58 27.66 6.45
N PRO A 8 -7.64 26.95 6.89
CA PRO A 8 -8.25 27.21 8.18
C PRO A 8 -7.17 27.16 9.26
N VAL A 9 -7.15 28.15 10.16
CA VAL A 9 -6.21 28.19 11.27
C VAL A 9 -6.61 27.08 12.25
N ILE A 10 -6.11 25.87 12.02
CA ILE A 10 -6.26 24.76 12.95
C ILE A 10 -5.39 25.10 14.17
N LYS A 11 -6.01 25.30 15.33
CA LYS A 11 -5.26 25.45 16.58
C LYS A 11 -4.46 24.16 16.79
N ARG A 12 -3.16 24.30 17.06
CA ARG A 12 -2.18 23.20 17.10
C ARG A 12 -2.61 22.02 17.98
N ASP A 13 -3.41 22.30 19.02
CA ASP A 13 -3.89 21.32 19.99
C ASP A 13 -5.19 20.60 19.58
N GLU A 14 -5.91 21.08 18.56
CA GLU A 14 -7.17 20.48 18.09
C GLU A 14 -6.98 19.44 16.98
N ALA A 15 -5.86 19.51 16.24
CA ALA A 15 -5.57 18.65 15.09
C ALA A 15 -5.49 17.15 15.46
N PHE A 16 -5.12 16.84 16.70
CA PHE A 16 -4.94 15.48 17.21
C PHE A 16 -5.85 15.14 18.41
N ASN A 17 -6.78 16.03 18.77
CA ASN A 17 -7.84 15.77 19.75
C ASN A 17 -8.97 14.95 19.11
N ILE A 18 -8.62 13.78 18.57
CA ILE A 18 -9.58 12.79 18.12
C ILE A 18 -9.99 11.91 19.31
N PRO A 19 -11.29 11.59 19.48
CA PRO A 19 -11.72 10.69 20.55
C PRO A 19 -11.02 9.34 20.38
N LEU A 20 -10.43 8.84 21.47
CA LEU A 20 -9.81 7.52 21.47
C LEU A 20 -10.91 6.47 21.27
N LEU A 21 -10.75 5.62 20.26
CA LEU A 21 -11.67 4.51 20.03
C LEU A 21 -11.57 3.51 21.19
N GLU A 22 -12.70 2.97 21.63
CA GLU A 22 -12.72 1.91 22.64
C GLU A 22 -11.96 0.67 22.16
N ALA A 23 -11.43 -0.10 23.12
CA ALA A 23 -10.72 -1.32 22.81
C ALA A 23 -11.66 -2.32 22.12
N ALA A 24 -11.36 -2.66 20.87
CA ALA A 24 -12.10 -3.66 20.11
C ALA A 24 -11.60 -5.07 20.43
N ASP A 25 -12.52 -6.02 20.59
CA ASP A 25 -12.21 -7.44 20.75
C ASP A 25 -11.70 -8.01 19.43
N VAL A 26 -10.38 -8.06 19.27
CA VAL A 26 -9.71 -8.45 18.04
C VAL A 26 -8.56 -9.40 18.35
N CYS A 27 -8.41 -10.44 17.53
CA CYS A 27 -7.28 -11.36 17.60
C CYS A 27 -6.49 -11.32 16.28
N VAL A 28 -5.18 -11.11 16.38
CA VAL A 28 -4.26 -11.13 15.24
C VAL A 28 -3.42 -12.40 15.31
N LYS A 29 -3.36 -13.16 14.21
CA LYS A 29 -2.55 -14.38 14.12
C LYS A 29 -1.66 -14.34 12.89
N ALA A 30 -0.43 -14.80 13.04
CA ALA A 30 0.49 -15.01 11.92
C ALA A 30 0.24 -16.40 11.31
N GLU A 31 -0.27 -16.45 10.08
CA GLU A 31 -0.54 -17.69 9.36
C GLU A 31 0.19 -17.67 8.02
N LYS A 32 1.07 -18.67 7.80
CA LYS A 32 1.91 -18.76 6.58
C LYS A 32 2.75 -17.50 6.30
N GLY A 33 3.08 -16.74 7.34
CA GLY A 33 3.85 -15.48 7.22
C GLY A 33 2.99 -14.25 6.87
N ILE A 34 1.66 -14.41 6.86
CA ILE A 34 0.69 -13.32 6.67
C ILE A 34 -0.07 -13.13 7.98
N TYR A 35 -0.26 -11.88 8.40
CA TYR A 35 -1.11 -11.58 9.55
C TYR A 35 -2.59 -11.60 9.14
N ARG A 36 -3.38 -12.39 9.86
CA ARG A 36 -4.83 -12.47 9.69
C ARG A 36 -5.54 -11.94 10.93
N LEU A 37 -6.63 -11.24 10.68
CA LEU A 37 -7.48 -10.62 11.67
C LEU A 37 -8.68 -11.53 11.94
N TYR A 38 -9.02 -11.70 13.22
CA TYR A 38 -10.19 -12.42 13.68
C TYR A 38 -10.99 -11.54 14.61
N ILE A 39 -12.30 -11.50 14.41
CA ILE A 39 -13.25 -10.78 15.26
C ILE A 39 -14.31 -11.76 15.78
N PRO A 40 -14.87 -11.54 16.97
CA PRO A 40 -15.98 -12.34 17.46
C PRO A 40 -17.24 -12.04 16.63
N ASP A 41 -17.89 -13.10 16.17
CA ASP A 41 -19.24 -13.06 15.59
C ASP A 41 -20.31 -12.92 16.69
N ASP A 42 -21.58 -12.72 16.31
CA ASP A 42 -22.73 -12.63 17.23
C ASP A 42 -22.84 -13.87 18.16
N THR A 43 -22.30 -15.01 17.71
CA THR A 43 -22.23 -16.26 18.47
C THR A 43 -21.00 -16.40 19.38
N LYS A 44 -20.19 -15.34 19.53
CA LYS A 44 -18.90 -15.30 20.25
C LYS A 44 -17.84 -16.26 19.69
N ARG A 45 -17.96 -16.65 18.43
CA ARG A 45 -16.94 -17.43 17.72
C ARG A 45 -16.00 -16.50 16.98
N TRP A 46 -14.70 -16.81 16.99
CA TRP A 46 -13.71 -16.04 16.23
C TRP A 46 -13.82 -16.37 14.74
N VAL A 47 -14.22 -15.39 13.94
CA VAL A 47 -14.31 -15.50 12.48
C VAL A 47 -13.19 -14.69 11.86
N GLN A 48 -12.55 -15.25 10.83
CA GLN A 48 -11.50 -14.55 10.09
C GLN A 48 -12.14 -13.42 9.27
N VAL A 49 -11.60 -12.21 9.41
CA VAL A 49 -11.93 -11.09 8.54
C VAL A 49 -11.19 -11.27 7.22
N ASP A 50 -11.94 -11.30 6.12
CA ASP A 50 -11.37 -11.40 4.79
C ASP A 50 -10.91 -10.03 4.30
N TYR A 51 -9.62 -9.78 4.41
CA TYR A 51 -8.97 -8.63 3.78
C TYR A 51 -8.31 -9.07 2.49
N PRO A 52 -8.26 -8.21 1.46
CA PRO A 52 -7.50 -8.50 0.26
C PRO A 52 -6.01 -8.58 0.63
N VAL A 53 -5.48 -9.79 0.64
CA VAL A 53 -4.07 -10.06 0.86
C VAL A 53 -3.51 -10.81 -0.33
N VAL A 54 -2.34 -10.38 -0.80
CA VAL A 54 -1.61 -11.07 -1.86
C VAL A 54 -1.10 -12.40 -1.31
N ASP A 55 -1.32 -13.49 -2.05
CA ASP A 55 -0.74 -14.77 -1.66
C ASP A 55 0.79 -14.68 -1.68
N ARG A 56 1.43 -15.22 -0.65
CA ARG A 56 2.88 -15.13 -0.48
C ARG A 56 3.64 -15.77 -1.65
N ASN A 57 3.18 -16.91 -2.13
CA ASN A 57 3.89 -17.61 -3.21
C ASN A 57 3.71 -16.84 -4.52
N GLN A 58 2.48 -16.36 -4.79
CA GLN A 58 2.23 -15.50 -5.94
C GLN A 58 3.13 -14.26 -5.94
N PHE A 59 3.29 -13.60 -4.79
CA PHE A 59 4.21 -12.46 -4.67
C PHE A 59 5.67 -12.83 -5.00
N ILE A 60 6.14 -13.99 -4.52
CA ILE A 60 7.51 -14.46 -4.78
C ILE A 60 7.70 -14.79 -6.26
N ASP A 61 6.72 -15.43 -6.88
CA ASP A 61 6.74 -15.79 -8.29
C ASP A 61 6.78 -14.54 -9.18
N ASP A 62 5.91 -13.57 -8.90
CA ASP A 62 5.85 -12.28 -9.60
C ASP A 62 7.17 -11.49 -9.41
N TYR A 63 7.72 -11.49 -8.20
CA TYR A 63 9.01 -10.85 -7.91
C TYR A 63 10.15 -11.50 -8.70
N THR A 64 10.17 -12.83 -8.76
CA THR A 64 11.21 -13.58 -9.48
C THR A 64 11.13 -13.30 -10.98
N LEU A 65 9.91 -13.27 -11.54
CA LEU A 65 9.68 -12.90 -12.93
C LEU A 65 10.13 -11.46 -13.22
N LEU A 66 9.77 -10.51 -12.36
CA LEU A 66 10.19 -9.11 -12.50
C LEU A 66 11.71 -8.98 -12.43
N SER A 67 12.35 -9.66 -11.49
CA SER A 67 13.80 -9.68 -11.36
C SER A 67 14.47 -10.21 -12.62
N ALA A 68 13.97 -11.30 -13.19
CA ALA A 68 14.48 -11.86 -14.44
C ALA A 68 14.39 -10.84 -15.59
N MET A 69 13.25 -10.16 -15.74
CA MET A 69 13.05 -9.12 -16.75
C MET A 69 14.01 -7.93 -16.55
N ILE A 70 14.25 -7.48 -15.32
CA ILE A 70 15.15 -6.36 -15.04
C ILE A 70 16.61 -6.71 -15.38
N THR A 71 17.01 -7.96 -15.13
CA THR A 71 18.36 -8.43 -15.43
C THR A 71 18.59 -8.78 -16.90
N ASP A 72 17.53 -8.84 -17.71
CA ASP A 72 17.64 -9.16 -19.14
C ASP A 72 18.29 -8.00 -19.92
N GLY A 73 19.51 -8.25 -20.42
CA GLY A 73 20.32 -7.25 -21.13
C GLY A 73 19.66 -6.69 -22.40
N PRO A 74 19.11 -7.53 -23.29
CA PRO A 74 18.33 -7.10 -24.45
C PRO A 74 17.14 -6.22 -24.10
N LEU A 75 16.29 -6.64 -23.14
CA LEU A 75 15.13 -5.87 -22.70
C LEU A 75 15.56 -4.53 -22.09
N LYS A 76 16.58 -4.52 -21.23
CA LYS A 76 17.14 -3.29 -20.65
C LYS A 76 17.62 -2.31 -21.72
N SER A 77 18.39 -2.80 -22.70
CA SER A 77 18.92 -1.98 -23.80
C SER A 77 17.81 -1.46 -24.72
N PHE A 78 16.76 -2.26 -24.93
CA PHE A 78 15.58 -1.86 -25.69
C PHE A 78 14.77 -0.77 -24.98
N CYS A 79 14.44 -0.97 -23.69
CA CYS A 79 13.75 0.02 -22.86
C CYS A 79 14.53 1.33 -22.79
N TYR A 80 15.86 1.28 -22.62
CA TYR A 80 16.72 2.45 -22.62
C TYR A 80 16.59 3.27 -23.91
N ARG A 81 16.69 2.63 -25.09
CA ARG A 81 16.55 3.32 -26.38
C ARG A 81 15.19 3.99 -26.55
N ARG A 82 14.10 3.33 -26.12
CA ARG A 82 12.75 3.90 -26.16
C ARG A 82 12.59 5.11 -25.25
N LEU A 83 13.12 5.04 -24.03
CA LEU A 83 13.11 6.17 -23.10
C LEU A 83 13.94 7.34 -23.64
N GLN A 84 15.10 7.09 -24.23
CA GLN A 84 15.92 8.14 -24.87
C GLN A 84 15.19 8.79 -26.05
N TYR A 85 14.50 7.99 -26.89
CA TYR A 85 13.69 8.53 -27.98
C TYR A 85 12.57 9.43 -27.44
N LEU A 86 11.80 8.96 -26.46
CA LEU A 86 10.74 9.76 -25.83
C LEU A 86 11.30 11.07 -25.26
N LYS A 87 12.39 10.99 -24.50
CA LYS A 87 13.08 12.17 -23.94
C LYS A 87 13.42 13.19 -25.03
N SER A 88 14.12 12.75 -26.09
CA SER A 88 14.49 13.61 -27.22
C SER A 88 13.30 14.24 -27.92
N ARG A 89 12.12 13.62 -27.89
CA ARG A 89 10.95 14.06 -28.64
C ARG A 89 10.03 15.02 -27.88
N PHE A 90 10.21 15.15 -26.56
CA PHE A 90 9.37 15.98 -25.69
C PHE A 90 10.15 17.04 -24.89
N GLU A 91 11.49 17.05 -24.96
CA GLU A 91 12.36 18.09 -24.37
C GLU A 91 12.81 19.17 -25.39
N LEU A 92 12.24 19.17 -26.60
CA LEU A 92 12.38 20.22 -27.63
C LEU A 92 11.24 21.22 -27.53
#